data_AF-A0A0F9KQZ8-F1
#
_entry.id   AF-A0A0F9KQZ8-F1
#
_cell.length_a   1.000
_cell.length_b   1.000
_cell.length_c   1.000
_cell.angle_alpha   90.00
_cell.angle_beta   90.00
_cell.angle_gamma   90.00
#
_symmetry.space_group_name_H-M   'P 1'
#
loop_
_entity.id
_entity.type
_entity.pdbx_description
1 polymer ?
#
loop_
_entity_poly.entity_id
_entity_poly.type
_entity_poly.pdbx_seq_one_letter_code
_entity_poly.pdbx_strand_id
1 'polypeptide(L)'
;MTRPPEAELLALLRSTVAREGTTTGAGAVTGDSIIDAALIGVGADSFLTMLIVLYPGNFSLVDSADITAFNNVTGEVTFSTAYKGVAAALPAGVPYQIVTFRFVPAEVAALTALVT
;
A
#
# COMPACT_ATOMS: atom_id res chain seq x y z
N MET A 1 21.19 -2.93 28.03
CA MET A 1 20.34 -4.09 27.67
C MET A 1 20.35 -4.21 26.16
N THR A 2 20.92 -5.28 25.64
CA THR A 2 20.99 -5.57 24.19
C THR A 2 19.64 -6.13 23.74
N ARG A 3 18.96 -5.43 22.84
CA ARG A 3 17.66 -5.86 22.26
C ARG A 3 17.88 -7.08 21.35
N PRO A 4 16.97 -8.07 21.30
CA PRO A 4 17.15 -9.25 20.45
C PRO A 4 17.03 -8.88 18.96
N PRO A 5 18.01 -9.24 18.09
CA PRO A 5 18.01 -8.91 16.66
C PRO A 5 16.80 -9.46 15.91
N GLU A 6 16.32 -10.66 16.26
CA GLU A 6 15.14 -11.26 15.62
C GLU A 6 13.85 -10.51 15.92
N ALA A 7 13.73 -9.91 17.10
CA ALA A 7 12.57 -9.09 17.45
C ALA A 7 12.59 -7.74 16.72
N GLU A 8 13.77 -7.20 16.40
CA GLU A 8 13.90 -6.05 15.48
C GLU A 8 13.60 -6.44 14.04
N LEU A 9 14.15 -7.54 13.54
CA LEU A 9 13.89 -7.99 12.17
C LEU A 9 12.41 -8.31 11.96
N LEU A 10 11.78 -8.98 12.93
CA LEU A 10 10.35 -9.27 12.93
C LEU A 10 9.50 -8.00 13.13
N ALA A 11 9.95 -7.05 13.95
CA ALA A 11 9.30 -5.76 14.07
C ALA A 11 9.46 -4.91 12.80
N LEU A 12 10.57 -5.03 12.07
CA LEU A 12 10.84 -4.36 10.80
C LEU A 12 9.98 -4.96 9.67
N LEU A 13 9.93 -6.31 9.59
CA LEU A 13 9.02 -7.05 8.70
C LEU A 13 7.55 -6.77 8.99
N ARG A 14 7.18 -6.54 10.25
CA ARG A 14 5.83 -6.14 10.67
C ARG A 14 5.62 -4.62 10.63
N SER A 15 6.69 -3.81 10.54
CA SER A 15 6.62 -2.35 10.35
C SER A 15 6.24 -1.97 8.93
N THR A 16 6.27 -2.96 8.02
CA THR A 16 5.43 -2.99 6.83
C THR A 16 3.96 -2.98 7.27
N VAL A 17 3.42 -1.80 7.56
CA VAL A 17 2.00 -1.64 7.85
C VAL A 17 1.27 -1.95 6.55
N ALA A 18 0.74 -3.16 6.46
CA ALA A 18 -0.27 -3.51 5.49
C ALA A 18 -1.60 -2.95 5.99
N ARG A 19 -2.11 -1.88 5.37
CA ARG A 19 -3.48 -1.44 5.60
C ARG A 19 -4.38 -2.21 4.65
N GLU A 20 -5.19 -3.09 5.21
CA GLU A 20 -6.17 -3.85 4.46
C GLU A 20 -7.51 -3.12 4.47
N GLY A 21 -8.26 -3.26 3.39
CA GLY A 21 -9.55 -2.62 3.26
C GLY A 21 -10.37 -3.18 2.10
N THR A 22 -11.53 -2.57 1.90
CA THR A 22 -12.42 -2.90 0.80
C THR A 22 -12.97 -1.59 0.25
N THR A 23 -12.89 -1.41 -1.07
CA THR A 23 -13.33 -0.17 -1.70
C THR A 23 -14.80 0.10 -1.38
N THR A 24 -15.12 1.32 -0.99
CA THR A 24 -16.50 1.73 -0.71
C THR A 24 -17.15 2.42 -1.91
N GLY A 25 -16.34 2.89 -2.86
CA GLY A 25 -16.78 3.53 -4.10
C GLY A 25 -16.04 2.98 -5.31
N ALA A 26 -16.59 3.26 -6.49
CA ALA A 26 -15.87 2.99 -7.72
C ALA A 26 -14.70 3.99 -7.88
N GLY A 27 -13.55 3.49 -8.31
CA GLY A 27 -12.42 4.32 -8.71
C GLY A 27 -12.68 5.04 -10.04
N ALA A 28 -11.65 5.75 -10.51
CA ALA A 28 -11.66 6.40 -11.82
C ALA A 28 -11.79 5.36 -12.95
N VAL A 29 -12.42 5.78 -14.06
CA VAL A 29 -12.66 4.94 -15.25
C VAL A 29 -11.38 4.44 -15.89
N THR A 30 -10.27 5.15 -15.67
CA THR A 30 -8.90 4.79 -16.06
C THR A 30 -8.38 3.54 -15.35
N GLY A 31 -9.04 3.07 -14.29
CA GLY A 31 -8.64 1.86 -13.55
C GLY A 31 -7.37 2.03 -12.74
N ASP A 32 -6.93 3.27 -12.53
CA ASP A 32 -5.72 3.70 -11.83
C ASP A 32 -6.00 4.26 -10.43
N SER A 33 -7.21 4.07 -9.91
CA SER A 33 -7.56 4.49 -8.54
C SER A 33 -8.58 3.59 -7.86
N ILE A 34 -8.58 3.68 -6.53
CA ILE A 34 -9.64 3.14 -5.66
C ILE A 34 -10.16 4.22 -4.73
N ILE A 35 -11.38 4.04 -4.22
CA ILE A 35 -11.98 4.93 -3.21
C ILE A 35 -12.45 4.10 -2.01
N ASP A 36 -11.99 4.47 -0.81
CA ASP A 36 -12.44 3.90 0.45
C ASP A 36 -12.68 4.98 1.50
N ALA A 37 -13.90 5.06 2.02
CA ALA A 37 -14.31 5.99 3.07
C ALA A 37 -13.50 5.80 4.37
N ALA A 38 -12.98 4.60 4.64
CA ALA A 38 -12.12 4.34 5.80
C ALA A 38 -10.73 4.98 5.69
N LEU A 39 -10.39 5.56 4.53
CA LEU A 39 -9.16 6.34 4.30
C LEU A 39 -9.37 7.84 4.51
N ILE A 40 -10.61 8.32 4.64
CA ILE A 40 -10.88 9.74 4.89
C ILE A 40 -10.28 10.15 6.25
N GLY A 41 -9.55 11.27 6.26
CA GLY A 41 -8.89 11.79 7.46
C GLY A 41 -7.60 11.06 7.86
N VAL A 42 -7.18 10.03 7.12
CA VAL A 42 -5.84 9.47 7.25
C VAL A 42 -4.83 10.55 6.84
N GLY A 43 -3.70 10.68 7.55
CA GLY A 43 -2.74 11.76 7.28
C GLY A 43 -2.29 11.76 5.81
N ALA A 44 -2.21 12.93 5.18
CA ALA A 44 -1.88 13.05 3.75
C ALA A 44 -0.53 12.40 3.39
N ASP A 45 0.41 12.39 4.34
CA ASP A 45 1.74 11.80 4.20
C ASP A 45 1.80 10.33 4.64
N SER A 46 0.66 9.70 4.93
CA SER A 46 0.64 8.32 5.42
C SER A 46 1.12 7.33 4.35
N PHE A 47 1.05 7.71 3.07
CA PHE A 47 1.15 6.79 1.94
C PHE A 47 2.24 7.09 0.89
N LEU A 48 3.24 7.92 1.24
CA LEU A 48 4.25 8.44 0.31
C LEU A 48 5.25 7.42 -0.26
N THR A 49 5.26 6.16 0.19
CA THR A 49 6.07 5.07 -0.39
C THR A 49 5.36 3.73 -0.20
N MET A 50 4.43 3.41 -1.10
CA MET A 50 3.55 2.27 -0.92
C MET A 50 3.19 1.55 -2.21
N LEU A 51 3.16 0.23 -2.11
CA LEU A 51 2.58 -0.66 -3.12
C LEU A 51 1.12 -0.91 -2.73
N ILE A 52 0.19 -0.73 -3.65
CA ILE A 52 -1.16 -1.28 -3.48
C ILE A 52 -1.22 -2.67 -4.11
N VAL A 53 -1.84 -3.61 -3.42
CA VAL A 53 -2.18 -4.95 -3.91
C VAL A 53 -3.70 -5.04 -3.95
N LEU A 54 -4.25 -5.32 -5.13
CA LEU A 54 -5.67 -5.50 -5.38
C LEU A 54 -5.98 -7.00 -5.43
N TYR A 55 -7.13 -7.40 -4.88
CA TYR A 55 -7.54 -8.80 -4.75
C TYR A 55 -6.50 -9.71 -4.06
N PRO A 56 -5.96 -9.33 -2.89
CA PRO A 56 -5.00 -10.18 -2.18
C PRO A 56 -5.62 -11.55 -1.90
N GLY A 57 -4.85 -12.62 -2.14
CA GLY A 57 -5.28 -14.01 -1.93
C GLY A 57 -6.08 -14.64 -3.08
N ASN A 58 -6.45 -13.90 -4.12
CA ASN A 58 -7.06 -14.45 -5.33
C ASN A 58 -6.07 -14.47 -6.50
N PHE A 59 -5.40 -15.61 -6.73
CA PHE A 59 -4.34 -15.74 -7.73
C PHE A 59 -4.73 -15.34 -9.17
N SER A 60 -6.01 -15.47 -9.53
CA SER A 60 -6.46 -15.12 -10.88
C SER A 60 -6.68 -13.62 -11.08
N LEU A 61 -6.83 -12.86 -9.99
CA LEU A 61 -7.16 -11.44 -10.00
C LEU A 61 -6.08 -10.57 -9.35
N VAL A 62 -5.21 -11.14 -8.51
CA VAL A 62 -4.22 -10.37 -7.76
C VAL A 62 -3.36 -9.52 -8.67
N ASP A 63 -3.26 -8.23 -8.36
CA ASP A 63 -2.44 -7.27 -9.10
C ASP A 63 -1.84 -6.23 -8.16
N SER A 64 -0.76 -5.57 -8.58
CA SER A 64 -0.12 -4.57 -7.74
C SER A 64 0.46 -3.41 -8.53
N ALA A 65 0.40 -2.22 -7.95
CA ALA A 65 0.95 -1.00 -8.55
C ALA A 65 1.48 -0.04 -7.48
N ASP A 66 2.37 0.86 -7.87
CA ASP A 66 2.88 1.89 -6.98
C ASP A 66 1.81 2.96 -6.75
N ILE A 67 1.66 3.44 -5.52
CA ILE A 67 0.79 4.57 -5.20
C ILE A 67 1.49 5.86 -5.56
N THR A 68 0.82 6.71 -6.35
CA THR A 68 1.35 7.99 -6.83
C THR A 68 0.70 9.19 -6.17
N ALA A 69 -0.54 9.05 -5.69
CA ALA A 69 -1.24 10.09 -4.95
C ALA A 69 -2.23 9.51 -3.94
N PHE A 70 -2.45 10.27 -2.88
CA PHE A 70 -3.48 10.00 -1.88
C PHE A 70 -4.26 11.26 -1.56
N ASN A 71 -5.59 11.19 -1.67
CA ASN A 71 -6.50 12.25 -1.28
C ASN A 71 -7.19 11.86 0.03
N ASN A 72 -6.75 12.45 1.13
CA ASN A 72 -7.31 12.20 2.45
C ASN A 72 -8.69 12.82 2.69
N VAL A 73 -9.19 13.66 1.78
CA VAL A 73 -10.54 14.22 1.86
C VAL A 73 -11.56 13.26 1.27
N THR A 74 -11.22 12.61 0.15
CA THR A 74 -12.11 11.67 -0.55
C THR A 74 -11.84 10.22 -0.20
N GLY A 75 -10.68 9.90 0.39
CA GLY A 75 -10.23 8.53 0.60
C GLY A 75 -9.77 7.85 -0.70
N GLU A 76 -9.45 8.65 -1.72
CA GLU A 76 -9.01 8.15 -3.03
C GLU A 76 -7.50 7.88 -3.01
N VAL A 77 -7.11 6.73 -3.53
CA VAL A 77 -5.72 6.33 -3.75
C VAL A 77 -5.53 6.16 -5.24
N THR A 78 -4.58 6.89 -5.81
CA THR A 78 -4.18 6.80 -7.22
C THR A 78 -2.88 6.02 -7.33
N PHE A 79 -2.76 5.18 -8.34
CA PHE A 79 -1.61 4.33 -8.58
C PHE A 79 -1.03 4.52 -10.00
N SER A 80 0.18 4.02 -10.22
CA SER A 80 1.02 4.37 -11.38
C SER A 80 0.54 3.78 -12.70
N THR A 81 -0.20 2.69 -12.67
CA THR A 81 -0.68 1.97 -13.85
C THR A 81 -2.07 1.39 -13.61
N ALA A 82 -2.93 1.40 -14.62
CA ALA A 82 -4.25 0.78 -14.52
C ALA A 82 -4.17 -0.69 -14.09
N TYR A 83 -5.14 -1.15 -13.30
CA TYR A 83 -5.27 -2.55 -12.87
C TYR A 83 -5.25 -3.50 -14.07
N LYS A 84 -4.34 -4.48 -14.05
CA LYS A 84 -4.05 -5.42 -15.15
C LYS A 84 -3.70 -4.75 -16.48
N GLY A 85 -3.30 -3.47 -16.45
CA GLY A 85 -3.13 -2.65 -17.65
C GLY A 85 -4.43 -2.35 -18.40
N VAL A 86 -5.59 -2.60 -17.77
CA VAL A 86 -6.91 -2.42 -18.38
C VAL A 86 -7.55 -1.14 -17.84
N ALA A 87 -7.90 -0.23 -18.75
CA ALA A 87 -8.63 1.00 -18.41
C ALA A 87 -10.12 0.68 -18.13
N ALA A 88 -10.42 0.32 -16.90
CA ALA A 88 -11.78 0.12 -16.42
C ALA A 88 -11.88 0.50 -14.94
N ALA A 89 -12.98 1.14 -14.54
CA ALA A 89 -13.21 1.49 -13.15
C ALA A 89 -13.18 0.25 -12.25
N LEU A 90 -12.37 0.30 -11.19
CA LEU A 90 -12.45 -0.68 -10.11
C LEU A 90 -13.75 -0.42 -9.32
N PRO A 91 -14.65 -1.40 -9.19
CA PRO A 91 -15.91 -1.20 -8.50
C PRO A 91 -15.73 -1.08 -6.98
N ALA A 92 -16.82 -0.74 -6.28
CA ALA A 92 -16.91 -0.95 -4.84
C ALA A 92 -16.87 -2.46 -4.51
N GLY A 93 -16.38 -2.82 -3.32
CA GLY A 93 -16.25 -4.21 -2.87
C GLY A 93 -14.93 -4.88 -3.27
N VAL A 94 -13.99 -4.16 -3.88
CA VAL A 94 -12.67 -4.69 -4.24
C VAL A 94 -11.80 -4.75 -2.98
N PRO A 95 -11.35 -5.94 -2.53
CA PRO A 95 -10.44 -6.04 -1.41
C PRO A 95 -9.06 -5.56 -1.85
N TYR A 96 -8.39 -4.81 -0.98
CA TYR A 96 -7.07 -4.28 -1.25
C TYR A 96 -6.17 -4.35 -0.01
N GLN A 97 -4.88 -4.29 -0.24
CA GLN A 97 -3.84 -4.18 0.78
C GLN A 97 -2.84 -3.11 0.36
N ILE A 98 -2.68 -2.08 1.18
CA ILE A 98 -1.69 -1.04 0.97
C ILE A 98 -0.47 -1.36 1.83
N VAL A 99 0.66 -1.64 1.19
CA VAL A 99 1.91 -2.04 1.85
C VAL A 99 2.80 -0.80 2.01
N THR A 100 3.03 -0.39 3.26
CA THR A 100 3.96 0.72 3.56
C THR A 100 5.38 0.24 3.68
N PHE A 101 6.30 0.81 2.91
CA PHE A 101 7.72 0.65 3.17
C PHE A 101 8.21 1.88 3.94
N ARG A 102 8.24 1.78 5.27
CA ARG A 102 8.96 2.73 6.12
C ARG A 102 10.40 2.25 6.22
N PHE A 103 11.27 2.83 5.41
CA PHE A 103 12.70 2.79 5.68
C PHE A 103 13.13 4.18 6.11
N VAL A 104 13.46 4.38 7.39
CA VAL A 104 14.26 5.57 7.73
C VAL A 104 15.71 5.35 7.28
N PRO A 105 16.46 6.41 6.95
CA PRO A 105 17.84 6.28 6.43
C PRO A 105 18.75 5.41 7.31
N ALA A 106 18.54 5.41 8.63
CA ALA A 106 19.27 4.56 9.57
C ALA A 106 18.98 3.05 9.39
N GLU A 107 17.74 2.68 9.06
CA GLU A 107 17.34 1.29 8.81
C GLU A 107 17.89 0.78 7.47
N VAL A 108 17.93 1.64 6.43
CA VAL A 108 18.57 1.31 5.14
C VAL A 108 20.06 1.04 5.31
N ALA A 109 20.74 1.86 6.11
CA ALA A 109 22.16 1.70 6.39
C ALA A 109 22.45 0.38 7.13
N ALA A 110 21.60 0.02 8.11
CA ALA A 110 21.73 -1.24 8.84
C ALA A 110 21.49 -2.47 7.94
N LEU A 111 20.50 -2.41 7.04
CA LEU A 111 20.24 -3.49 6.09
C LEU A 111 21.37 -3.65 5.08
N THR A 112 21.92 -2.55 4.57
CA THR A 112 23.03 -2.58 3.60
C THR A 112 24.25 -3.26 4.21
N ALA A 113 24.56 -2.96 5.48
CA ALA A 113 25.67 -3.58 6.22
C ALA A 113 25.48 -5.08 6.50
N LEU A 114 24.26 -5.63 6.36
CA LEU A 114 23.95 -7.05 6.54
C LEU A 114 24.14 -7.88 5.26
N VAL A 115 24.20 -7.25 4.08
CA VAL A 115 24.31 -7.91 2.77
C VAL A 115 25.65 -7.64 2.06
N THR A 116 26.52 -6.81 2.65
CA THR A 116 27.92 -6.59 2.23
C THR A 116 28.89 -7.23 3.20
#